data_AF-A0A918TR37-F1
#
_entry.id   AF-A0A918TR37-F1
#
_cell.length_a   1.000
_cell.length_b   1.000
_cell.length_c   1.000
_cell.angle_alpha   90.00
_cell.angle_beta   90.00
_cell.angle_gamma   90.00
#
_symmetry.space_group_name_H-M   'P 1'
#
loop_
_entity.id
_entity.type
_entity.pdbx_description
1 polymer ?
#
loop_
_entity_poly.entity_id
_entity_poly.type
_entity_poly.pdbx_seq_one_letter_code
_entity_poly.pdbx_strand_id
1 'polypeptide(L)'
;MQENFQPYQAINKSRLEPWRNQIAQMRGLNWPYLKIAQWLAQNTEVSVSFQAVQQFCKVRGILKGEQSKPPPPARTTSVPPRRMRKKSATKLFEYNESDQPIDLSNLKREK
;
A
#
# COMPACT_ATOMS: atom_id res chain seq x y z
N MET A 1 -16.89 18.20 25.00
CA MET A 1 -15.68 17.35 25.05
C MET A 1 -15.06 17.40 23.67
N GLN A 2 -13.90 18.03 23.52
CA GLN A 2 -13.21 18.15 22.22
C GLN A 2 -12.48 16.83 21.96
N GLU A 3 -12.87 16.12 20.90
CA GLU A 3 -12.18 14.91 20.44
C GLU A 3 -10.81 15.31 19.92
N ASN A 4 -9.76 14.87 20.63
CA ASN A 4 -8.38 15.01 20.19
C ASN A 4 -8.17 14.14 18.95
N PHE A 5 -8.20 14.77 17.76
CA PHE A 5 -7.80 14.15 16.50
C PHE A 5 -6.29 13.82 16.59
N GLN A 6 -5.96 12.56 16.89
CA GLN A 6 -4.57 12.12 16.75
C GLN A 6 -4.24 12.07 15.25
N PRO A 7 -3.18 12.75 14.79
CA PRO A 7 -2.79 12.68 13.38
C PRO A 7 -2.47 11.24 13.03
N TYR A 8 -2.98 10.78 11.88
CA TYR A 8 -2.81 9.43 11.35
C TYR A 8 -1.32 9.06 11.31
N GLN A 9 -0.81 8.45 12.38
CA GLN A 9 0.56 7.96 12.40
C GLN A 9 0.60 6.80 11.40
N ALA A 10 1.57 6.80 10.49
CA ALA A 10 1.79 5.65 9.62
C ALA A 10 2.27 4.48 10.49
N ILE A 11 1.31 3.72 11.05
CA ILE A 11 1.45 2.71 12.11
C ILE A 11 2.51 1.62 11.82
N ASN A 12 3.05 1.53 10.59
CA ASN A 12 3.91 0.43 10.16
C ASN A 12 5.21 0.89 9.46
N LYS A 13 5.93 1.87 10.03
CA LYS A 13 7.32 2.15 9.61
C LYS A 13 8.27 1.19 10.31
N SER A 14 8.71 0.16 9.59
CA SER A 14 9.75 -0.76 10.08
C SER A 14 11.05 -0.01 10.38
N ARG A 15 11.81 -0.47 11.39
CA ARG A 15 13.17 0.03 11.67
C ARG A 15 14.12 -0.14 10.48
N LEU A 16 13.78 -1.01 9.53
CA LEU A 16 14.53 -1.27 8.31
C LEU A 16 14.17 -0.33 7.13
N GLU A 17 13.15 0.52 7.27
CA GLU A 17 12.77 1.48 6.21
C GLU A 17 13.91 2.39 5.73
N PRO A 18 14.75 2.96 6.61
CA PRO A 18 15.86 3.81 6.17
C PRO A 18 16.84 3.08 5.24
N TRP A 19 16.92 1.75 5.39
CA TRP A 19 17.86 0.88 4.69
C TRP A 19 17.22 0.11 3.53
N ARG A 20 15.96 0.42 3.20
CA ARG A 20 15.18 -0.31 2.19
C ARG A 20 15.90 -0.40 0.86
N ASN A 21 16.47 0.71 0.40
CA ASN A 21 17.14 0.79 -0.90
C ASN A 21 18.42 -0.05 -0.92
N GLN A 22 19.23 0.01 0.13
CA GLN A 22 20.45 -0.81 0.25
C GLN A 22 20.10 -2.30 0.33
N ILE A 23 19.07 -2.66 1.09
CA ILE A 23 18.57 -4.04 1.17
C ILE A 23 18.09 -4.51 -0.21
N ALA A 24 17.35 -3.69 -0.95
CA ALA A 24 16.90 -4.01 -2.30
C ALA A 24 18.07 -4.20 -3.27
N GLN A 25 19.07 -3.32 -3.23
CA GLN A 25 20.29 -3.46 -4.06
C GLN A 25 21.05 -4.74 -3.74
N MET A 26 21.29 -5.03 -2.45
CA MET A 26 21.95 -6.28 -2.05
C MET A 26 21.16 -7.52 -2.48
N ARG A 27 19.82 -7.49 -2.36
CA ARG A 27 18.94 -8.58 -2.86
C ARG A 27 18.97 -8.70 -4.38
N GLY A 28 19.06 -7.59 -5.10
CA GLY A 28 19.29 -7.55 -6.54
C GLY A 28 20.64 -8.18 -6.95
N LEU A 29 21.67 -8.01 -6.12
CA LEU A 29 22.98 -8.67 -6.26
C LEU A 29 22.98 -10.13 -5.76
N ASN A 30 21.82 -10.73 -5.53
CA ASN A 30 21.66 -12.11 -5.05
C ASN A 30 22.22 -12.38 -3.64
N TRP A 31 22.40 -11.37 -2.79
CA TRP A 31 22.91 -11.59 -1.44
C TRP A 31 21.94 -12.41 -0.58
N PRO A 32 22.44 -13.37 0.20
CA PRO A 32 21.62 -14.13 1.15
C PRO A 32 21.19 -13.23 2.32
N TYR A 33 20.00 -13.49 2.87
CA TYR A 33 19.42 -12.69 3.96
C TYR A 33 20.33 -12.61 5.20
N LEU A 34 21.06 -13.69 5.50
CA LEU A 34 22.00 -13.74 6.61
C LEU A 34 23.15 -12.73 6.45
N LYS A 35 23.67 -12.59 5.22
CA LYS A 35 24.75 -11.64 4.93
C LYS A 35 24.26 -10.19 4.99
N ILE A 36 23.00 -9.95 4.59
CA ILE A 36 22.36 -8.63 4.72
C ILE A 36 22.18 -8.26 6.20
N ALA A 37 21.75 -9.21 7.04
CA ALA A 37 21.62 -8.98 8.48
C ALA A 37 22.98 -8.66 9.13
N GLN A 38 24.04 -9.39 8.77
CA GLN A 38 25.41 -9.10 9.23
C GLN A 38 25.87 -7.71 8.77
N TRP A 39 25.62 -7.35 7.51
CA TRP A 39 25.95 -6.03 6.99
C TRP A 39 25.22 -4.91 7.76
N LEU A 40 23.93 -5.09 8.07
CA LEU A 40 23.15 -4.14 8.87
C LEU A 40 23.75 -3.97 10.28
N ALA A 41 24.11 -5.08 10.94
CA ALA A 41 24.73 -5.03 12.26
C ALA A 41 26.08 -4.29 12.26
N GLN A 42 26.88 -4.47 11.19
CA GLN A 42 28.22 -3.88 11.07
C GLN A 42 28.21 -2.40 10.66
N ASN A 43 27.29 -1.99 9.77
CA ASN A 43 27.33 -0.67 9.13
C ASN A 43 26.33 0.33 9.73
N THR A 44 25.32 -0.15 10.47
CA THR A 44 24.17 0.68 10.86
C THR A 44 23.81 0.56 12.34
N GLU A 45 24.56 -0.25 13.12
CA GLU A 45 24.29 -0.62 14.52
C GLU A 45 22.91 -1.28 14.74
N VAL A 46 22.16 -1.57 13.67
CA VAL A 46 20.87 -2.23 13.73
C VAL A 46 21.09 -3.74 13.77
N SER A 47 21.00 -4.32 14.96
CA SER A 47 20.96 -5.77 15.15
C SER A 47 19.57 -6.30 14.81
N VAL A 48 19.48 -7.08 13.73
CA VAL A 48 18.25 -7.76 13.28
C VAL A 48 18.53 -9.21 12.93
N SER A 49 17.56 -10.08 13.22
CA SER A 49 17.64 -11.48 12.80
C SER A 49 17.46 -11.62 11.30
N PHE A 50 17.98 -12.71 10.72
CA PHE A 50 17.79 -13.01 9.29
C PHE A 50 16.29 -13.14 8.94
N GLN A 51 15.47 -13.66 9.88
CA GLN A 51 14.03 -13.77 9.71
C GLN A 51 13.36 -12.40 9.59
N ALA A 52 13.80 -11.40 10.38
CA ALA A 52 13.28 -10.05 10.28
C ALA A 52 13.58 -9.42 8.91
N VAL A 53 14.80 -9.64 8.40
CA VAL A 53 15.17 -9.19 7.04
C VAL A 53 14.34 -9.91 5.98
N GLN A 54 14.09 -11.21 6.13
CA GLN A 54 13.26 -11.99 5.21
C GLN A 54 11.81 -11.49 5.20
N GLN A 55 11.20 -11.29 6.36
CA GLN A 55 9.83 -10.76 6.47
C GLN A 55 9.73 -9.35 5.92
N PHE A 56 10.72 -8.50 6.19
CA PHE A 56 10.78 -7.17 5.62
C PHE A 56 10.82 -7.21 4.09
N CYS A 57 11.69 -8.04 3.50
CA CYS A 57 11.75 -8.21 2.06
C CYS A 57 10.41 -8.71 1.49
N LYS A 58 9.76 -9.66 2.18
CA LYS A 58 8.46 -10.22 1.77
C LYS A 58 7.35 -9.15 1.78
N VAL A 59 7.22 -8.39 2.86
CA VAL A 59 6.21 -7.32 3.00
C VAL A 59 6.44 -6.19 2.01
N ARG A 60 7.70 -5.87 1.69
CA ARG A 60 8.07 -4.78 0.78
C ARG A 60 8.24 -5.20 -0.68
N GLY A 61 7.99 -6.46 -1.01
CA GLY A 61 8.09 -7.00 -2.37
C GLY A 61 9.52 -6.94 -2.94
N ILE A 62 10.54 -7.11 -2.10
CA ILE A 62 11.95 -7.09 -2.52
C ILE A 62 12.34 -8.50 -2.98
N LEU A 63 12.43 -8.71 -4.30
CA LEU A 63 12.79 -9.99 -4.89
C LEU A 63 14.30 -10.15 -5.11
N LYS A 64 14.72 -11.41 -5.26
CA LYS A 64 16.11 -11.77 -5.58
C LYS A 64 16.36 -11.50 -7.06
N GLY A 65 17.47 -10.86 -7.41
CA GLY A 65 17.86 -10.63 -8.81
C GLY A 65 17.03 -9.57 -9.53
N GLU A 66 16.05 -8.97 -8.85
CA GLU A 66 15.30 -7.85 -9.37
C GLU A 66 16.14 -6.59 -9.13
N GLN A 67 16.98 -6.24 -10.12
CA GLN A 67 17.52 -4.88 -10.16
C GLN A 67 16.31 -3.96 -10.28
N SER A 68 16.02 -3.23 -9.20
CA SER A 68 14.92 -2.28 -9.16
C SER A 68 15.06 -1.38 -10.39
N LYS A 69 14.24 -1.61 -11.41
CA LYS A 69 14.12 -0.67 -12.52
C LYS A 69 13.83 0.69 -11.85
N PRO A 70 14.61 1.73 -12.15
CA PRO A 70 14.35 3.04 -11.57
C PRO A 70 12.86 3.33 -11.79
N PRO A 71 12.16 3.88 -10.77
CA PRO A 71 10.76 4.23 -10.93
C PRO A 71 10.64 5.02 -12.24
N PRO A 72 9.67 4.68 -13.12
CA PRO A 72 9.54 5.38 -14.39
C PRO A 72 9.53 6.88 -14.07
N PRO A 73 10.31 7.70 -14.80
CA PRO A 73 10.36 9.13 -14.55
C PRO A 73 8.92 9.60 -14.49
N ALA A 74 8.57 10.33 -13.42
CA ALA A 74 7.24 10.86 -13.22
C ALA A 74 6.86 11.59 -14.51
N ARG A 75 6.02 10.94 -15.34
CA ARG A 75 5.53 11.52 -16.58
C ARG A 75 4.66 12.67 -16.13
N THR A 76 5.19 13.88 -16.19
CA THR A 76 4.38 15.08 -16.32
C THR A 76 3.39 14.79 -17.45
N THR A 77 2.13 14.69 -17.08
CA THR A 77 1.01 14.38 -17.94
C THR A 77 0.86 15.46 -19.01
N SER A 78 1.52 15.31 -20.16
CA SER A 78 0.98 15.79 -21.42
C SER A 78 0.00 14.74 -21.91
N VAL A 79 -1.27 14.96 -21.60
CA VAL A 79 -2.39 14.11 -21.98
C VAL A 79 -2.55 14.15 -23.51
N PRO A 80 -2.38 13.05 -24.26
CA PRO A 80 -2.90 13.00 -25.62
C PRO A 80 -4.42 12.80 -25.58
N PRO A 81 -5.21 13.45 -26.45
CA PRO A 81 -6.67 13.39 -26.40
C PRO A 81 -7.14 11.95 -26.59
N ARG A 82 -7.87 11.44 -25.60
CA ARG A 82 -8.45 10.11 -25.57
C ARG A 82 -9.57 10.01 -26.61
N ARG A 83 -9.35 9.25 -27.68
CA ARG A 83 -10.40 8.88 -28.65
C ARG A 83 -11.48 8.10 -27.91
N MET A 84 -12.64 8.72 -27.70
CA MET A 84 -13.75 8.11 -26.97
C MET A 84 -14.34 6.94 -27.76
N ARG A 85 -14.11 5.70 -27.31
CA ARG A 85 -14.99 4.58 -27.63
C ARG A 85 -16.21 4.70 -26.74
N LYS A 86 -17.36 5.03 -27.32
CA LYS A 86 -18.67 5.02 -26.66
C LYS A 86 -18.92 3.60 -26.14
N LYS A 87 -18.77 3.40 -24.82
CA LYS A 87 -19.38 2.27 -24.12
C LYS A 87 -20.74 2.75 -23.64
N SER A 88 -21.79 2.09 -24.10
CA SER A 88 -23.15 2.29 -23.62
C SER A 88 -23.16 2.20 -22.09
N ALA A 89 -23.67 3.25 -21.45
CA ALA A 89 -23.90 3.24 -20.02
C ALA A 89 -25.03 2.24 -19.73
N THR A 90 -24.69 1.09 -19.17
CA THR A 90 -25.67 0.20 -18.54
C THR A 90 -26.22 0.95 -17.33
N LYS A 91 -27.46 1.44 -17.43
CA LYS A 91 -28.22 1.97 -16.28
C LYS A 91 -28.35 0.83 -15.27
N LEU A 92 -27.67 0.94 -14.12
CA LEU A 92 -27.64 -0.12 -13.10
C LEU A 92 -28.75 0.00 -12.06
N PHE A 93 -29.61 1.02 -12.16
CA PHE A 93 -30.74 1.22 -11.25
C PHE A 93 -31.93 1.73 -12.05
N GLU A 94 -32.94 0.89 -12.22
CA GLU A 94 -34.30 1.30 -12.58
C GLU A 94 -35.11 1.34 -11.29
N TYR A 95 -35.67 2.50 -10.99
CA TYR A 95 -36.62 2.68 -9.89
C TYR A 95 -37.96 2.16 -10.39
N ASN A 96 -38.46 1.05 -9.83
CA ASN A 96 -39.80 0.59 -10.14
C ASN A 96 -40.78 1.48 -9.36
N GLU A 97 -41.62 2.22 -10.07
CA GLU A 97 -42.65 3.14 -9.54
C GLU A 97 -43.71 2.45 -8.64
N SER A 98 -43.61 1.12 -8.50
CA SER A 98 -44.42 0.28 -7.62
C SER A 98 -43.81 0.05 -6.24
N ASP A 99 -42.62 0.56 -5.94
CA ASP A 99 -42.08 0.58 -4.57
C ASP A 99 -42.86 1.60 -3.73
N GLN A 100 -43.84 1.11 -2.97
CA GLN A 100 -44.57 1.89 -1.97
C GLN A 100 -43.56 2.46 -0.96
N PRO A 101 -43.72 3.73 -0.53
CA PRO A 101 -42.82 4.31 0.46
C PRO A 101 -42.87 3.50 1.75
N ILE A 102 -41.69 3.26 2.32
CA ILE A 102 -41.56 2.58 3.61
C ILE A 102 -42.25 3.43 4.67
N ASP A 103 -43.38 2.98 5.19
CA ASP A 103 -44.14 3.65 6.22
C ASP A 103 -43.46 3.48 7.59
N LEU A 104 -42.77 4.54 8.02
CA LEU A 104 -42.03 4.60 9.29
C LEU A 104 -42.93 4.91 10.51
N SER A 105 -44.26 5.00 10.32
CA SER A 105 -45.22 5.36 11.37
C SER A 105 -45.24 4.37 12.55
N ASN A 106 -44.81 3.12 12.33
CA ASN A 106 -44.83 2.06 13.34
C ASN A 106 -43.48 1.84 14.04
N LEU A 107 -42.52 2.77 13.91
CA LEU A 107 -41.25 2.67 14.63
C LEU A 107 -41.47 2.95 16.13
N LYS A 108 -41.91 1.91 16.85
CA LYS A 108 -42.03 1.85 18.31
C LYS A 108 -40.69 2.30 18.92
N ARG A 109 -40.69 3.50 19.51
CA ARG A 109 -39.65 3.91 20.45
C ARG A 109 -39.91 3.16 21.74
N GLU A 110 -39.34 1.97 21.89
CA GLU A 110 -39.16 1.40 23.22
C GLU A 110 -38.19 2.31 23.99
N LYS A 111 -38.60 2.70 25.19
CA LYS A 111 -37.92 3.67 26.05
C LYS A 111 -37.65 3.00 27.39
#